data_AF-A0A659Q8R2-F1
#
_entry.id   AF-A0A659Q8R2-F1
#
_cell.length_a   1.000
_cell.length_b   1.000
_cell.length_c   1.000
_cell.angle_alpha   90.00
_cell.angle_beta   90.00
_cell.angle_gamma   90.00
#
_symmetry.space_group_name_H-M   'P 1'
#
loop_
_entity.id
_entity.type
_entity.pdbx_description
1 polymer ?
#
loop_
_entity_poly.entity_id
_entity_poly.type
_entity_poly.pdbx_seq_one_letter_code
_entity_poly.pdbx_strand_id
1 'polypeptide(L)'
;PYIGRPGGAEDLPFLKRDSRSYLLRHPDRRGKDVETTRRSCEKFRRYPTTIVNFVEGSRFTHEKRQQTHSPYQHLLPPKAAGIAMAINVLGSQFDKLLNITLCYPNNDRHPFYDMLSGRLTRIVVRVQLEPINEELHGDYVNDKTFKRRFQRWLNTLWDKKDIQIEEIKTSYKNAGH
;
A
#
# COMPACT_ATOMS: atom_id res chain seq x y z
N PRO A 1 -11.13 -15.04 -18.25
CA PRO A 1 -10.96 -15.69 -16.94
C PRO A 1 -11.95 -15.10 -15.93
N TYR A 2 -12.94 -15.90 -15.54
CA TYR A 2 -13.95 -15.56 -14.55
C TYR A 2 -13.26 -15.16 -13.25
N ILE A 3 -13.40 -13.89 -12.87
CA ILE A 3 -13.09 -13.44 -11.51
C ILE A 3 -14.10 -14.16 -10.63
N GLY A 4 -13.65 -15.26 -10.02
CA GLY A 4 -14.43 -15.98 -9.03
C GLY A 4 -14.95 -15.00 -7.99
N ARG A 5 -16.23 -15.16 -7.63
CA ARG A 5 -16.79 -14.55 -6.43
C ARG A 5 -15.76 -14.72 -5.30
N PRO A 6 -15.44 -13.68 -4.50
CA PRO A 6 -14.75 -13.89 -3.24
C PRO A 6 -15.76 -14.57 -2.29
N GLY A 7 -15.95 -15.87 -2.48
CA GLY A 7 -16.66 -16.73 -1.56
C GLY A 7 -15.70 -17.15 -0.46
N GLY A 8 -15.97 -16.69 0.76
CA GLY A 8 -15.29 -17.15 1.97
C GLY A 8 -14.15 -16.25 2.47
N ALA A 9 -14.41 -14.97 2.67
CA ALA A 9 -13.64 -14.16 3.62
C ALA A 9 -14.64 -13.54 4.60
N GLU A 10 -15.27 -14.40 5.43
CA GLU A 10 -16.47 -14.08 6.20
C GLU A 10 -16.34 -12.94 7.21
N ASP A 11 -15.12 -12.45 7.49
CA ASP A 11 -14.92 -11.27 8.36
C ASP A 11 -13.73 -10.37 7.98
N LEU A 12 -13.28 -10.40 6.72
CA LEU A 12 -12.25 -9.45 6.25
C LEU A 12 -12.91 -8.29 5.49
N PRO A 13 -13.24 -7.16 6.14
CA PRO A 13 -13.73 -5.98 5.46
C PRO A 13 -12.69 -5.49 4.45
N PHE A 14 -12.98 -5.73 3.18
CA PHE A 14 -12.29 -5.09 2.09
C PHE A 14 -12.61 -3.60 2.16
N LEU A 15 -11.63 -2.78 2.55
CA LEU A 15 -11.74 -1.33 2.46
C LEU A 15 -11.93 -0.96 0.99
N LYS A 16 -13.17 -0.57 0.65
CA LYS A 16 -13.53 -0.21 -0.72
C LYS A 16 -12.76 1.03 -1.13
N ARG A 17 -12.18 0.95 -2.33
CA ARG A 17 -11.34 2.00 -2.89
C ARG A 17 -12.20 3.03 -3.63
N ASP A 18 -12.61 4.09 -2.95
CA ASP A 18 -13.24 5.22 -3.63
C ASP A 18 -12.19 6.08 -4.35
N SER A 19 -12.42 6.33 -5.64
CA SER A 19 -11.48 7.08 -6.48
C SER A 19 -11.48 8.57 -6.11
N ARG A 20 -10.36 9.27 -6.35
CA ARG A 20 -10.24 10.71 -6.05
C ARG A 20 -11.31 11.55 -6.77
N SER A 21 -11.69 11.15 -7.99
CA SER A 21 -12.78 11.76 -8.76
C SER A 21 -14.16 11.50 -8.15
N TYR A 22 -14.37 10.34 -7.53
CA TYR A 22 -15.61 10.00 -6.82
C TYR A 22 -15.75 10.76 -5.49
N LEU A 23 -14.66 10.85 -4.72
CA LEU A 23 -14.61 11.58 -3.45
C LEU A 23 -14.67 13.11 -3.60
N LEU A 24 -14.39 13.63 -4.79
CA LEU A 24 -14.57 15.05 -5.13
C LEU A 24 -16.02 15.37 -5.54
N ARG A 25 -16.74 14.40 -6.10
CA ARG A 25 -18.15 14.54 -6.49
C ARG A 25 -19.13 14.28 -5.34
N HIS A 26 -18.69 13.57 -4.29
CA HIS A 26 -19.48 13.27 -3.10
C HIS A 26 -18.69 13.54 -1.82
N PRO A 27 -18.51 14.82 -1.43
CA PRO A 27 -17.80 15.19 -0.20
C PRO A 27 -18.45 14.58 1.06
N ASP A 28 -19.76 14.35 1.03
CA ASP A 28 -20.57 13.74 2.11
C ASP A 28 -20.21 12.26 2.38
N ARG A 29 -19.56 11.57 1.42
CA ARG A 29 -19.12 10.18 1.59
C ARG A 29 -17.75 10.04 2.24
N ARG A 30 -16.94 11.11 2.28
CA ARG A 30 -15.63 11.10 2.98
C ARG A 30 -15.79 10.81 4.48
N GLY A 31 -16.90 11.19 5.11
CA GLY A 31 -17.19 10.88 6.50
C GLY A 31 -17.77 9.47 6.71
N LYS A 32 -18.60 8.98 5.78
CA LYS A 32 -19.25 7.67 5.89
C LYS A 32 -18.28 6.50 5.74
N ASP A 33 -17.26 6.62 4.90
CA ASP A 33 -16.19 5.62 4.81
C ASP A 33 -15.38 5.54 6.12
N VAL A 34 -15.21 6.68 6.81
CA VAL A 34 -14.50 6.71 8.10
C VAL A 34 -15.26 5.94 9.16
N GLU A 35 -16.56 6.15 9.26
CA GLU A 35 -17.40 5.52 10.26
C GLU A 35 -17.67 4.03 9.95
N THR A 36 -17.86 3.69 8.68
CA THR A 36 -18.06 2.29 8.24
C THR A 36 -16.79 1.46 8.43
N THR A 37 -15.63 2.05 8.14
CA THR A 37 -14.33 1.44 8.44
C THR A 37 -14.11 1.32 9.94
N ARG A 38 -14.44 2.35 10.73
CA ARG A 38 -14.33 2.29 12.20
C ARG A 38 -15.14 1.14 12.78
N ARG A 39 -16.41 0.98 12.37
CA ARG A 39 -17.26 -0.15 12.82
C ARG A 39 -16.73 -1.50 12.38
N SER A 40 -16.24 -1.59 11.14
CA SER A 40 -15.66 -2.84 10.62
C SER A 40 -14.39 -3.22 11.38
N CYS A 41 -13.62 -2.23 11.80
CA CYS A 41 -12.37 -2.45 12.50
C CYS A 41 -12.47 -2.46 14.03
N GLU A 42 -13.58 -2.02 14.63
CA GLU A 42 -13.87 -2.26 16.05
C GLU A 42 -13.97 -3.77 16.34
N LYS A 43 -14.41 -4.57 15.37
CA LYS A 43 -14.32 -6.04 15.46
C LYS A 43 -12.87 -6.53 15.51
N PHE A 44 -11.95 -5.85 14.81
CA PHE A 44 -10.52 -6.20 14.81
C PHE A 44 -9.83 -5.91 16.14
N ARG A 45 -10.43 -5.09 17.01
CA ARG A 45 -9.87 -4.89 18.35
C ARG A 45 -10.01 -6.10 19.27
N ARG A 46 -10.87 -7.06 18.89
CA ARG A 46 -11.18 -8.24 19.70
C ARG A 46 -10.44 -9.49 19.24
N TYR A 47 -9.87 -9.48 18.03
CA TYR A 47 -9.18 -10.63 17.44
C TYR A 47 -7.90 -10.19 16.72
N PRO A 48 -6.81 -10.96 16.80
CA PRO A 48 -5.59 -10.64 16.07
C PRO A 48 -5.86 -10.70 14.56
N THR A 49 -5.89 -9.53 13.91
CA THR A 49 -6.19 -9.39 12.48
C THR A 49 -5.01 -8.81 11.72
N THR A 50 -4.69 -9.42 10.58
CA THR A 50 -3.71 -8.86 9.63
C THR A 50 -4.40 -7.89 8.67
N ILE A 51 -3.92 -6.64 8.63
CA ILE A 51 -4.36 -5.66 7.62
C ILE A 51 -3.31 -5.57 6.52
N VAL A 52 -3.75 -5.78 5.28
CA VAL A 52 -2.90 -5.63 4.10
C VAL A 52 -3.29 -4.33 3.38
N ASN A 53 -2.31 -3.44 3.19
CA ASN A 53 -2.52 -2.19 2.47
C ASN A 53 -1.57 -2.04 1.28
N PHE A 54 -2.15 -1.82 0.10
CA PHE A 54 -1.43 -1.46 -1.11
C PHE A 54 -1.35 0.06 -1.23
N VAL A 55 -0.35 0.66 -0.59
CA VAL A 55 -0.23 2.12 -0.44
C VAL A 55 -0.05 2.86 -1.78
N GLU A 56 0.56 2.23 -2.79
CA GLU A 56 0.62 2.76 -4.17
C GLU A 56 -0.76 2.75 -4.87
N GLY A 57 -1.63 1.82 -4.44
CA GLY A 57 -3.01 1.65 -4.89
C GLY A 57 -3.19 0.98 -6.25
N SER A 58 -2.19 0.97 -7.12
CA SER A 58 -2.18 0.17 -8.35
C SER A 58 -0.74 -0.12 -8.78
N ARG A 59 -0.54 -1.16 -9.59
CA ARG A 59 0.78 -1.46 -10.15
C ARG A 59 1.32 -0.26 -10.94
N PHE A 60 2.60 0.00 -10.71
CA PHE A 60 3.41 0.95 -11.45
C PHE A 60 3.36 0.68 -12.96
N THR A 61 3.19 1.74 -13.74
CA THR A 61 3.45 1.77 -15.18
C THR A 61 4.04 3.13 -15.54
N HIS A 62 4.89 3.20 -16.57
CA HIS A 62 5.49 4.46 -17.02
C HIS A 62 4.43 5.52 -17.36
N GLU A 63 3.33 5.12 -17.99
CA GLU A 63 2.20 5.99 -18.31
C GLU A 63 1.58 6.60 -17.05
N LYS A 64 1.32 5.80 -16.01
CA LYS A 64 0.77 6.30 -14.75
C LYS A 64 1.76 7.19 -14.01
N ARG A 65 3.05 6.89 -14.09
CA ARG A 65 4.09 7.74 -13.51
C ARG A 65 4.04 9.14 -14.11
N GLN A 66 3.95 9.24 -15.43
CA GLN A 66 3.83 10.51 -16.15
C GLN A 66 2.52 11.23 -15.78
N GLN A 67 1.39 10.52 -15.79
CA GLN A 67 0.08 11.11 -15.44
C GLN A 67 0.00 11.61 -13.99
N THR A 68 0.70 10.95 -13.06
CA THR A 68 0.68 11.28 -11.64
C THR A 68 1.83 12.19 -11.20
N HIS A 69 2.74 12.54 -12.11
CA HIS A 69 3.97 13.28 -11.83
C HIS A 69 4.73 12.71 -10.63
N SER A 70 4.92 11.39 -10.61
CA SER A 70 5.59 10.73 -9.48
C SER A 70 7.05 11.18 -9.38
N PRO A 71 7.54 11.61 -8.19
CA PRO A 71 8.94 11.96 -8.00
C PRO A 71 9.86 10.72 -7.99
N TYR A 72 9.28 9.54 -7.77
CA TYR A 72 9.99 8.26 -7.71
C TYR A 72 10.24 7.68 -9.10
N GLN A 73 11.29 6.88 -9.26
CA GLN A 73 11.62 6.24 -10.54
C GLN A 73 10.80 4.97 -10.78
N HIS A 74 10.58 4.18 -9.72
CA HIS A 74 9.99 2.84 -9.79
C HIS A 74 8.64 2.71 -9.07
N LEU A 75 8.17 3.79 -8.44
CA LEU A 75 6.95 3.81 -7.64
C LEU A 75 6.02 4.96 -8.03
N LEU A 76 4.71 4.79 -7.84
CA LEU A 76 3.75 5.89 -7.83
C LEU A 76 3.68 6.54 -6.44
N PRO A 77 3.15 7.78 -6.33
CA PRO A 77 3.09 8.49 -5.06
C PRO A 77 2.24 7.74 -4.03
N PRO A 78 2.70 7.65 -2.77
CA PRO A 78 2.00 6.87 -1.76
C PRO A 78 0.68 7.53 -1.34
N LYS A 79 -0.34 6.71 -1.11
CA LYS A 79 -1.64 7.14 -0.58
C LYS A 79 -1.69 6.95 0.93
N ALA A 80 -1.26 7.99 1.65
CA ALA A 80 -1.17 7.98 3.12
C ALA A 80 -2.50 7.73 3.86
N ALA A 81 -3.65 8.10 3.29
CA ALA A 81 -4.93 8.07 4.01
C ALA A 81 -5.32 6.66 4.50
N GLY A 82 -5.18 5.64 3.67
CA GLY A 82 -5.58 4.27 4.05
C GLY A 82 -4.71 3.67 5.14
N ILE A 83 -3.40 3.92 5.11
CA ILE A 83 -2.47 3.38 6.10
C ILE A 83 -2.61 4.12 7.43
N ALA A 84 -2.73 5.46 7.39
CA ALA A 84 -2.95 6.26 8.60
C ALA A 84 -4.24 5.86 9.32
N MET A 85 -5.29 5.59 8.55
CA MET A 85 -6.55 5.12 9.09
C MET A 85 -6.44 3.74 9.75
N ALA A 86 -5.80 2.77 9.08
CA ALA A 86 -5.58 1.44 9.63
C ALA A 86 -4.78 1.48 10.95
N ILE A 87 -3.70 2.28 10.99
CA ILE A 87 -2.88 2.47 12.20
C ILE A 87 -3.68 3.13 13.31
N ASN A 88 -4.43 4.20 13.02
CA ASN A 88 -5.21 4.91 14.03
C ASN A 88 -6.32 4.05 14.67
N VAL A 89 -6.96 3.22 13.83
CA VAL A 89 -8.07 2.38 14.24
C VAL A 89 -7.64 1.21 15.13
N LEU A 90 -6.54 0.54 14.76
CA LEU A 90 -5.95 -0.51 15.59
C LEU A 90 -5.27 0.10 16.83
N GLY A 91 -4.75 1.33 16.72
CA GLY A 91 -4.14 2.04 17.83
C GLY A 91 -3.02 1.24 18.47
N SER A 92 -3.01 1.16 19.80
CA SER A 92 -2.00 0.46 20.60
C SER A 92 -1.96 -1.07 20.40
N GLN A 93 -2.93 -1.67 19.71
CA GLN A 93 -2.91 -3.09 19.38
C GLN A 93 -2.10 -3.42 18.12
N PHE A 94 -1.49 -2.40 17.51
CA PHE A 94 -0.66 -2.58 16.34
C PHE A 94 0.77 -2.95 16.76
N ASP A 95 1.10 -4.24 16.74
CA ASP A 95 2.41 -4.72 17.19
C ASP A 95 3.56 -4.31 16.25
N LYS A 96 3.43 -4.60 14.95
CA LYS A 96 4.54 -4.47 13.99
C LYS A 96 4.04 -4.18 12.57
N LEU A 97 4.74 -3.30 11.84
CA LEU A 97 4.43 -3.02 10.44
C LEU A 97 5.33 -3.86 9.53
N LEU A 98 4.72 -4.76 8.77
CA LEU A 98 5.44 -5.49 7.73
C LEU A 98 5.47 -4.67 6.45
N ASN A 99 6.65 -4.14 6.17
CA ASN A 99 6.94 -3.44 4.94
C ASN A 99 7.43 -4.43 3.87
N ILE A 100 6.54 -4.75 2.92
CA ILE A 100 6.81 -5.77 1.89
C ILE A 100 7.00 -5.09 0.53
N THR A 101 8.07 -5.47 -0.17
CA THR A 101 8.38 -5.05 -1.54
C THR A 101 8.53 -6.29 -2.42
N LEU A 102 7.74 -6.36 -3.50
CA LEU A 102 7.82 -7.43 -4.50
C LEU A 102 8.38 -6.86 -5.80
N CYS A 103 9.48 -7.45 -6.29
CA CYS A 103 10.13 -7.05 -7.53
C CYS A 103 10.22 -8.24 -8.50
N TYR A 104 9.99 -7.95 -9.78
CA TYR A 104 10.12 -8.88 -10.89
C TYR A 104 11.25 -8.41 -11.82
N PRO A 105 12.53 -8.62 -11.45
CA PRO A 105 13.65 -7.97 -12.12
C PRO A 105 13.80 -8.35 -13.61
N ASN A 106 13.35 -9.55 -13.99
CA ASN A 106 13.48 -10.10 -15.35
C ASN A 106 12.18 -10.04 -16.16
N ASN A 107 11.05 -9.70 -15.55
CA ASN A 107 9.72 -9.75 -16.14
C ASN A 107 8.91 -8.51 -15.70
N ASP A 108 9.43 -7.34 -16.00
CA ASP A 108 8.91 -6.03 -15.56
C ASP A 108 7.65 -5.59 -16.33
N ARG A 109 7.55 -5.95 -17.63
CA ARG A 109 6.43 -5.55 -18.49
C ARG A 109 5.11 -6.29 -18.19
N HIS A 110 5.15 -7.61 -18.08
CA HIS A 110 3.94 -8.43 -17.97
C HIS A 110 4.05 -9.58 -16.94
N PRO A 111 4.35 -9.29 -15.66
CA PRO A 111 4.61 -10.32 -14.65
C PRO A 111 3.46 -11.31 -14.46
N PHE A 112 2.19 -10.86 -14.61
CA PHE A 112 1.03 -11.74 -14.49
C PHE A 112 0.89 -12.71 -15.68
N TYR A 113 1.08 -12.22 -16.90
CA TYR A 113 1.03 -13.07 -18.08
C TYR A 113 2.22 -14.03 -18.14
N ASP A 114 3.41 -13.56 -17.75
CA ASP A 114 4.61 -14.39 -17.68
C ASP A 114 4.48 -15.48 -16.61
N MET A 115 3.85 -15.18 -15.48
CA MET A 115 3.49 -16.20 -14.48
C MET A 115 2.55 -17.26 -15.06
N LEU A 116 1.46 -16.86 -15.73
CA LEU A 116 0.49 -17.80 -16.30
C LEU A 116 1.06 -18.63 -17.46
N SER A 117 2.06 -18.10 -18.18
CA SER A 117 2.71 -18.78 -19.31
C SER A 117 3.97 -19.54 -18.91
N GLY A 118 4.30 -19.62 -17.62
CA GLY A 118 5.50 -20.32 -17.12
C GLY A 118 6.82 -19.62 -17.47
N ARG A 119 6.78 -18.37 -17.95
CA ARG A 119 7.94 -17.55 -18.34
C ARG A 119 8.46 -16.66 -17.21
N LEU A 120 7.84 -16.71 -16.04
CA LEU A 120 8.29 -15.98 -14.88
C LEU A 120 9.57 -16.63 -14.33
N THR A 121 10.68 -15.94 -14.50
CA THR A 121 12.00 -16.50 -14.16
C THR A 121 12.37 -16.27 -12.70
N ARG A 122 12.03 -15.10 -12.14
CA ARG A 122 12.44 -14.72 -10.78
C ARG A 122 11.48 -13.74 -10.13
N ILE A 123 11.22 -13.97 -8.85
CA ILE A 123 10.53 -13.04 -7.95
C ILE A 123 11.46 -12.74 -6.79
N VAL A 124 11.68 -11.46 -6.52
CA VAL A 124 12.42 -11.00 -5.35
C VAL A 124 11.44 -10.41 -4.37
N VAL A 125 11.35 -11.01 -3.18
CA VAL A 125 10.52 -10.51 -2.09
C VAL A 125 11.44 -9.97 -1.00
N ARG A 126 11.27 -8.69 -0.66
CA ARG A 126 11.91 -8.07 0.50
C ARG A 126 10.85 -7.82 1.55
N VAL A 127 11.13 -8.26 2.76
CA VAL A 127 10.28 -8.03 3.92
C VAL A 127 11.12 -7.31 4.95
N GLN A 128 10.65 -6.14 5.38
CA GLN A 128 11.26 -5.35 6.43
C GLN A 128 10.26 -5.16 7.55
N LEU A 129 10.74 -5.26 8.79
CA LEU A 129 9.95 -4.95 9.95
C LEU A 129 10.18 -3.47 10.29
N GLU A 130 9.14 -2.66 10.18
CA GLU A 130 9.21 -1.25 10.57
C GLU A 130 8.57 -1.08 11.96
N PRO A 131 9.28 -0.46 12.92
CA PRO A 131 8.69 -0.13 14.20
C PRO A 131 7.62 0.96 14.00
N ILE A 132 6.46 0.76 14.62
CA ILE A 132 5.46 1.83 14.69
C ILE A 132 5.75 2.64 15.95
N ASN A 133 6.30 3.83 15.77
CA ASN A 133 6.53 4.77 16.86
C ASN A 133 5.21 5.43 17.27
N GLU A 134 5.12 5.89 18.52
CA GLU A 134 3.96 6.63 19.03
C GLU A 134 3.57 7.82 18.15
N GLU A 135 4.55 8.43 17.48
CA GLU A 135 4.35 9.57 16.56
C GLU A 135 3.46 9.27 15.34
N LEU A 136 3.27 7.98 15.02
CA LEU A 136 2.40 7.49 13.95
C LEU A 136 0.96 7.25 14.40
N HIS A 137 0.67 7.41 15.70
CA HIS A 137 -0.67 7.42 16.24
C HIS A 137 -1.21 8.85 16.29
N GLY A 138 -2.38 9.08 15.71
CA GLY A 138 -3.00 10.40 15.70
C GLY A 138 -4.10 10.55 14.65
N ASP A 139 -4.75 11.72 14.69
CA ASP A 139 -5.89 12.02 13.82
C ASP A 139 -5.42 12.60 12.47
N TYR A 140 -5.28 11.72 11.46
CA TYR A 140 -4.93 12.12 10.10
C TYR A 140 -5.95 13.03 9.41
N VAL A 141 -7.21 13.04 9.87
CA VAL A 141 -8.30 13.78 9.25
C VAL A 141 -8.35 15.21 9.79
N ASN A 142 -8.30 15.36 11.11
CA ASN A 142 -8.51 16.64 11.77
C ASN A 142 -7.21 17.37 12.15
N ASP A 143 -6.08 16.65 12.32
CA ASP A 143 -4.81 17.25 12.70
C ASP A 143 -3.87 17.44 11.48
N LYS A 144 -3.71 18.71 11.07
CA LYS A 144 -2.84 19.12 9.96
C LYS A 144 -1.36 18.88 10.25
N THR A 145 -0.93 19.02 11.50
CA THR A 145 0.46 18.85 11.94
C THR A 145 0.82 17.38 11.89
N PHE A 146 -0.04 16.53 12.46
CA PHE A 146 0.10 15.08 12.37
C PHE A 146 0.14 14.61 10.91
N LYS A 147 -0.80 15.09 10.07
CA LYS A 147 -0.82 14.76 8.65
C LYS A 147 0.51 15.04 7.94
N ARG A 148 1.12 16.20 8.20
CA ARG A 148 2.43 16.55 7.60
C ARG A 148 3.55 15.63 8.09
N ARG A 149 3.60 15.33 9.39
CA ARG A 149 4.59 14.40 9.96
C ARG A 149 4.45 13.00 9.37
N PHE A 150 3.22 12.48 9.32
CA PHE A 150 2.92 11.17 8.75
C PHE A 150 3.30 11.08 7.27
N GLN A 151 2.99 12.12 6.48
CA GLN A 151 3.39 12.19 5.08
C GLN A 151 4.90 12.20 4.90
N ARG A 152 5.64 12.95 5.73
CA ARG A 152 7.11 12.94 5.68
C ARG A 152 7.68 11.56 5.98
N TRP A 153 7.22 10.92 7.06
CA TRP A 153 7.62 9.56 7.39
C TRP A 153 7.37 8.58 6.23
N LEU A 154 6.16 8.63 5.65
CA LEU A 154 5.80 7.74 4.56
C LEU A 154 6.63 7.99 3.30
N ASN A 155 6.92 9.26 3.00
CA ASN A 155 7.77 9.63 1.87
C ASN A 155 9.21 9.11 2.07
N THR A 156 9.77 9.22 3.27
CA THR A 156 11.10 8.68 3.59
C THR A 156 11.14 7.15 3.42
N LEU A 157 10.08 6.45 3.83
CA LEU A 157 9.95 5.01 3.59
C LEU A 157 9.88 4.71 2.09
N TRP A 158 9.18 5.56 1.33
CA TRP A 158 9.06 5.44 -0.13
C TRP A 158 10.38 5.71 -0.86
N ASP A 159 11.15 6.72 -0.45
CA ASP A 159 12.48 7.03 -1.01
C ASP A 159 13.42 5.83 -0.84
N LYS A 160 13.45 5.26 0.37
CA LYS A 160 14.23 4.05 0.67
C LYS A 160 13.84 2.87 -0.22
N LYS A 161 12.53 2.66 -0.43
CA LYS A 161 12.04 1.60 -1.33
C LYS A 161 12.46 1.82 -2.77
N ASP A 162 12.40 3.04 -3.27
CA ASP A 162 12.75 3.34 -4.66
C ASP A 162 14.23 2.99 -4.93
N ILE A 163 15.11 3.37 -4.00
CA ILE A 163 16.54 3.00 -4.03
C ILE A 163 16.71 1.48 -3.98
N GLN A 164 16.04 0.80 -3.04
CA GLN A 164 16.14 -0.66 -2.93
C GLN A 164 15.67 -1.39 -4.19
N ILE A 165 14.62 -0.89 -4.84
CA ILE A 165 14.13 -1.47 -6.10
C ILE A 165 15.18 -1.30 -7.20
N GLU A 166 15.83 -0.14 -7.27
CA GLU A 166 16.90 0.11 -8.22
C GLU A 166 18.10 -0.82 -7.98
N GLU A 167 18.54 -0.98 -6.73
CA GLU A 167 19.62 -1.90 -6.36
C GLU A 167 19.31 -3.35 -6.75
N ILE A 168 18.08 -3.81 -6.50
CA ILE A 168 17.63 -5.14 -6.91
C ILE A 168 17.69 -5.26 -8.43
N LYS A 169 17.10 -4.31 -9.17
CA LYS A 169 17.10 -4.33 -10.63
C LYS A 169 18.50 -4.34 -11.22
N THR A 170 19.40 -3.52 -10.69
CA THR A 170 20.79 -3.42 -11.17
C THR A 170 21.59 -4.68 -10.87
N SER A 171 21.47 -5.23 -9.66
CA SER A 171 22.15 -6.47 -9.27
C SER A 171 21.79 -7.64 -10.20
N TYR A 172 20.53 -7.73 -10.60
CA TYR A 172 20.06 -8.80 -11.49
C TYR A 172 20.23 -8.53 -12.99
N LYS A 173 20.42 -7.28 -13.41
CA LYS A 173 20.92 -6.96 -14.76
C LYS A 173 22.36 -7.42 -14.95
N ASN A 174 23.21 -7.21 -13.96
CA ASN A 174 24.63 -7.53 -14.04
C ASN A 174 24.93 -9.04 -13.87
N ALA A 175 24.04 -9.78 -13.20
CA ALA A 175 24.15 -11.23 -13.02
C ALA A 175 23.62 -12.06 -14.20
N GLY A 176 23.22 -11.41 -15.31
CA GLY A 176 22.65 -12.03 -16.50
C GLY A 176 23.61 -12.15 -17.69
N HIS A 177 24.93 -12.26 -17.45
CA HIS A 177 25.94 -12.61 -18.46
C HIS A 177 26.55 -13.97 -18.15
#